data_AF-A0A965EPV6-F1
#
_entry.id   AF-A0A965EPV6-F1
#
_cell.length_a   1.000
_cell.length_b   1.000
_cell.length_c   1.000
_cell.angle_alpha   90.00
_cell.angle_beta   90.00
_cell.angle_gamma   90.00
#
_symmetry.space_group_name_H-M   'P 1'
#
loop_
_entity.id
_entity.type
_entity.pdbx_description
1 polymer ?
#
loop_
_entity_poly.entity_id
_entity_poly.type
_entity_poly.pdbx_seq_one_letter_code
_entity_poly.pdbx_strand_id
1 'polypeptide(L)'
;VPWGGLPGGTVAEPGSGIGYVHDPLMLPLVHNTIVRAPLAPTLKPAWLPWHSGGKMLTRSLIDVYTAKSMLGASWGLTKMLPAVLRG
;
A
#
# COMPACT_ATOMS: atom_id res chain seq x y z
N VAL A 1 -1.32 8.44 -17.25
CA VAL A 1 -1.88 7.33 -18.06
C VAL A 1 -2.53 6.37 -17.10
N PRO A 2 -3.83 6.03 -17.23
CA PRO A 2 -4.47 5.11 -16.30
C PRO A 2 -3.85 3.72 -16.46
N TRP A 3 -3.29 3.17 -15.38
CA TRP A 3 -2.96 1.75 -15.34
C TRP A 3 -4.23 0.92 -15.11
N GLY A 4 -4.28 -0.27 -15.68
CA GLY A 4 -5.49 -1.08 -15.70
C GLY A 4 -5.23 -2.42 -16.37
N GLY A 5 -6.30 -3.16 -16.59
CA GLY A 5 -6.24 -4.40 -17.34
C GLY A 5 -5.87 -4.15 -18.80
N LEU A 6 -5.08 -5.06 -19.38
CA LEU A 6 -4.88 -5.14 -20.83
C LEU A 6 -6.26 -5.27 -21.52
N PRO A 7 -6.50 -4.55 -22.63
CA PRO A 7 -7.77 -4.63 -23.35
C PRO A 7 -8.12 -6.09 -23.76
N GLY A 8 -9.39 -6.45 -23.63
CA GLY A 8 -9.92 -7.76 -24.08
C GLY A 8 -10.38 -8.71 -22.96
N GLY A 9 -10.15 -8.37 -21.68
CA GLY A 9 -10.66 -9.16 -20.56
C GLY A 9 -12.19 -9.18 -20.50
N THR A 10 -12.77 -10.34 -20.18
CA THR A 10 -14.21 -10.53 -19.96
C THR A 10 -14.47 -11.03 -18.54
N VAL A 11 -15.74 -11.05 -18.08
CA VAL A 11 -16.05 -11.58 -16.74
C VAL A 11 -15.68 -13.05 -16.60
N ALA A 12 -15.84 -13.84 -17.66
CA ALA A 12 -15.44 -15.25 -17.68
C ALA A 12 -13.91 -15.41 -17.75
N GLU A 13 -13.21 -14.44 -18.35
CA GLU A 13 -11.77 -14.46 -18.59
C GLU A 13 -11.14 -13.09 -18.31
N PRO A 14 -10.97 -12.70 -17.04
CA PRO A 14 -10.61 -11.32 -16.69
C PRO A 14 -9.13 -10.98 -16.94
N GLY A 15 -8.24 -11.96 -17.11
CA GLY A 15 -6.82 -11.73 -17.37
C GLY A 15 -6.16 -10.84 -16.30
N SER A 16 -5.53 -9.74 -16.71
CA SER A 16 -4.93 -8.72 -15.83
C SER A 16 -5.95 -7.78 -15.16
N GLY A 17 -7.25 -8.04 -15.29
CA GLY A 17 -8.36 -7.17 -14.87
C GLY A 17 -9.15 -6.61 -16.05
N ILE A 18 -10.33 -6.05 -15.77
CA ILE A 18 -11.20 -5.40 -16.77
C ILE A 18 -11.26 -3.90 -16.44
N GLY A 19 -10.98 -3.05 -17.43
CA GLY A 19 -11.03 -1.59 -17.28
C GLY A 19 -9.80 -1.01 -16.56
N TYR A 20 -9.99 0.15 -15.92
CA TYR A 20 -8.92 0.91 -15.28
C TYR A 20 -9.12 0.98 -13.76
N VAL A 21 -8.04 0.86 -12.98
CA VAL A 21 -8.10 0.76 -11.51
C VAL A 21 -8.03 2.13 -10.81
N HIS A 22 -7.83 3.23 -11.54
CA HIS A 22 -7.69 4.56 -10.93
C HIS A 22 -8.89 5.48 -11.18
N ASP A 23 -9.87 5.39 -10.29
CA ASP A 23 -10.34 6.56 -9.54
C ASP A 23 -9.45 6.68 -8.29
N PRO A 24 -8.54 7.66 -8.20
CA PRO A 24 -7.55 7.77 -7.11
C PRO A 24 -8.17 7.83 -5.70
N LEU A 25 -9.46 8.16 -5.58
CA LEU A 25 -10.14 8.33 -4.30
C LEU A 25 -11.38 7.42 -4.14
N MET A 26 -11.70 6.60 -5.15
CA MET A 26 -12.96 5.84 -5.21
C MET A 26 -14.20 6.72 -4.93
N LEU A 27 -14.24 7.92 -5.51
CA LEU A 27 -15.39 8.82 -5.50
C LEU A 27 -16.25 8.54 -6.74
N PRO A 28 -17.30 7.70 -6.63
CA PRO A 28 -17.98 7.07 -7.77
C PRO A 28 -18.62 8.02 -8.80
N LEU A 29 -18.62 9.33 -8.56
CA LEU A 29 -19.25 10.36 -9.38
C LEU A 29 -18.30 11.49 -9.80
N VAL A 30 -17.01 11.39 -9.50
CA VAL A 30 -16.05 12.49 -9.72
C VAL A 30 -15.12 12.14 -10.88
N HIS A 31 -15.50 12.59 -12.08
CA HIS A 31 -14.69 12.38 -13.29
C HIS A 31 -13.37 13.19 -13.30
N ASN A 32 -13.31 14.31 -12.56
CA ASN A 32 -12.11 15.13 -12.39
C ASN A 32 -12.14 15.80 -11.01
N THR A 33 -11.05 15.72 -10.24
CA THR A 33 -10.91 16.42 -8.94
C THR A 33 -9.52 17.00 -8.79
N ILE A 34 -9.44 18.17 -8.14
CA ILE A 34 -8.18 18.79 -7.73
C ILE A 34 -7.97 18.48 -6.26
N VAL A 35 -7.02 17.60 -5.95
CA VAL A 35 -6.62 17.32 -4.57
C VAL A 35 -5.56 18.35 -4.15
N ARG A 36 -5.80 19.07 -3.05
CA ARG A 36 -4.87 20.08 -2.51
C ARG A 36 -4.20 19.58 -1.22
N ALA A 37 -2.92 19.92 -1.10
CA ALA A 37 -1.93 19.40 -0.18
C ALA A 37 -1.91 20.13 1.18
N PRO A 38 -1.23 19.58 2.22
CA PRO A 38 -0.06 18.69 2.13
C PRO A 38 -0.40 17.24 1.76
N LEU A 39 0.07 16.78 0.59
CA LEU A 39 0.09 15.38 0.17
C LEU A 39 1.42 14.70 0.53
N ALA A 40 2.13 15.28 1.50
CA ALA A 40 3.36 14.73 2.03
C ALA A 40 2.99 13.90 3.27
N PRO A 41 3.17 12.57 3.26
CA PRO A 41 3.00 11.78 4.46
C PRO A 41 3.97 12.27 5.54
N THR A 42 3.49 12.40 6.77
CA THR A 42 4.28 12.86 7.92
C THR A 42 5.41 11.90 8.28
N LEU A 43 5.25 10.62 7.95
CA LEU A 43 6.23 9.56 8.09
C LEU A 43 6.73 9.15 6.72
N LYS A 44 8.03 8.85 6.65
CA LYS A 44 8.63 8.39 5.41
C LYS A 44 8.02 7.04 5.02
N PRO A 45 7.50 6.88 3.79
CA PRO A 45 6.89 5.62 3.41
C PRO A 45 7.86 4.45 3.38
N ALA A 46 7.43 3.28 3.88
CA ALA A 46 8.24 2.07 3.97
C ALA A 46 8.72 1.53 2.61
N TRP A 47 8.01 1.86 1.53
CA TRP A 47 8.34 1.46 0.16
C TRP A 47 9.35 2.39 -0.54
N LEU A 48 9.82 3.46 0.13
CA LEU A 48 10.88 4.28 -0.43
C LEU A 48 12.23 3.52 -0.38
N PRO A 49 12.95 3.41 -1.51
CA PRO A 49 14.23 2.68 -1.56
C PRO A 49 15.29 3.19 -0.58
N TRP A 50 15.21 4.46 -0.18
CA TRP A 50 16.13 5.13 0.74
C TRP A 50 15.55 5.30 2.16
N HIS A 51 14.58 4.48 2.55
CA HIS A 51 14.08 4.43 3.93
C HIS A 51 15.07 3.66 4.82
N SER A 52 15.68 4.34 5.79
CA SER A 52 16.75 3.76 6.63
C SER A 52 16.29 2.52 7.42
N GLY A 53 15.02 2.49 7.84
CA GLY A 53 14.38 1.34 8.50
C GLY A 53 13.75 0.26 7.59
N GLY A 54 13.85 0.35 6.26
CA GLY A 54 13.04 -0.46 5.33
C GLY A 54 13.18 -1.99 5.50
N LYS A 55 14.41 -2.47 5.75
CA LYS A 55 14.68 -3.91 6.00
C LYS A 55 13.96 -4.40 7.27
N MET A 56 13.96 -3.61 8.33
CA MET A 56 13.31 -3.96 9.60
C MET A 56 11.79 -3.94 9.48
N LEU A 57 11.23 -2.94 8.79
CA LEU A 57 9.79 -2.85 8.50
C LEU A 57 9.32 -4.08 7.72
N THR A 58 10.04 -4.44 6.65
CA THR A 58 9.71 -5.61 5.83
C THR A 58 9.74 -6.90 6.66
N ARG A 59 10.80 -7.11 7.45
CA ARG A 59 10.92 -8.33 8.26
C ARG A 59 9.82 -8.42 9.32
N SER A 60 9.55 -7.32 10.01
CA SER A 60 8.51 -7.27 11.04
C SER A 60 7.13 -7.48 10.43
N LEU A 61 6.90 -7.05 9.19
CA LEU A 61 5.64 -7.27 8.49
C LEU A 61 5.43 -8.74 8.18
N ILE A 62 6.48 -9.44 7.77
CA ILE A 62 6.45 -10.90 7.63
C ILE A 62 6.14 -11.57 8.98
N ASP A 63 6.77 -11.13 10.07
CA ASP A 63 6.47 -11.66 11.43
C ASP A 63 4.97 -11.49 11.75
N VAL A 64 4.35 -10.36 11.40
CA VAL A 64 2.91 -10.11 11.60
C VAL A 64 2.05 -11.07 10.78
N TYR A 65 2.32 -11.21 9.49
CA TYR A 65 1.53 -12.07 8.59
C TYR A 65 1.68 -13.57 8.87
N THR A 66 2.81 -13.97 9.46
CA THR A 66 3.09 -15.38 9.77
C THR A 66 2.80 -15.76 11.22
N ALA A 67 2.40 -14.80 12.06
CA ALA A 67 2.07 -15.04 13.45
C ALA A 67 0.87 -15.99 13.59
N LYS A 68 1.02 -16.98 14.46
CA LYS A 68 -0.05 -17.95 14.80
C LYS A 68 -0.98 -17.47 15.93
N SER A 69 -0.77 -16.25 16.41
CA SER A 69 -1.55 -15.66 17.51
C SER A 69 -1.57 -14.14 17.39
N MET A 70 -2.63 -13.54 17.95
CA MET A 70 -2.75 -12.08 18.03
C MET A 70 -1.57 -11.46 18.80
N LEU A 71 -1.13 -12.08 19.89
CA LEU A 71 0.01 -11.59 20.66
C LEU A 71 1.31 -11.56 19.83
N GLY A 72 1.54 -12.61 19.02
CA GLY A 72 2.69 -12.66 18.10
C GLY A 72 2.62 -11.57 17.03
N ALA A 73 1.44 -11.34 16.48
CA ALA A 73 1.21 -10.26 15.51
C ALA A 73 1.44 -8.88 16.15
N SER A 74 0.90 -8.64 17.35
CA SER A 74 1.12 -7.40 18.11
C SER A 74 2.60 -7.16 18.40
N TRP A 75 3.35 -8.20 18.72
CA TRP A 75 4.79 -8.09 18.92
C TRP A 75 5.53 -7.68 17.63
N GLY A 76 5.17 -8.27 16.50
CA GLY A 76 5.66 -7.87 15.18
C GLY A 76 5.41 -6.38 14.88
N LEU A 77 4.21 -5.88 15.19
CA LEU A 77 3.88 -4.45 15.03
C LEU A 77 4.71 -3.56 15.95
N THR A 78 4.94 -3.99 17.20
CA THR A 78 5.67 -3.18 18.18
C THR A 78 7.14 -3.00 17.76
N LYS A 79 7.76 -4.03 17.18
CA LYS A 79 9.12 -3.97 16.62
C LYS A 79 9.26 -2.96 15.48
N MET A 80 8.18 -2.60 14.78
CA MET A 80 8.23 -1.65 13.69
C MET A 80 8.41 -0.20 14.16
N LEU A 81 7.95 0.14 15.37
CA LEU A 81 7.88 1.53 15.86
C LEU A 81 9.22 2.30 15.71
N PRO A 82 10.39 1.74 16.09
CA PRO A 82 11.65 2.46 15.95
C PRO A 82 12.09 2.67 14.49
N ALA A 83 11.62 1.85 13.54
CA ALA A 83 11.91 2.05 12.12
C ALA A 83 10.93 3.04 11.50
N VAL A 84 9.64 2.98 11.85
CA VAL A 84 8.63 3.91 11.34
C VAL A 84 9.01 5.36 11.62
N LEU A 85 9.59 5.61 12.80
CA LEU A 85 10.04 6.95 13.22
C LEU A 85 11.39 7.37 12.62
N ARG A 86 12.12 6.44 11.98
CA ARG A 86 13.39 6.73 11.30
C ARG A 86 13.13 6.94 9.82
N GLY A 87 13.18 8.20 9.39
CA GLY A 87 13.31 8.54 7.98
C GLY A 87 14.59 7.96 7.38
#